data_AF-A0A8J1VQ86-F1
#
_entry.id   AF-A0A8J1VQ86-F1
#
_cell.length_a   1.000
_cell.length_b   1.000
_cell.length_c   1.000
_cell.angle_alpha   90.00
_cell.angle_beta   90.00
_cell.angle_gamma   90.00
#
_symmetry.space_group_name_H-M   'P 1'
#
loop_
_entity.id
_entity.type
_entity.pdbx_description
1 polymer ?
#
loop_
_entity_poly.entity_id
_entity_poly.type
_entity_poly.pdbx_seq_one_letter_code
_entity_poly.pdbx_strand_id
1 'polypeptide(L)'
;MTASLSVLLTTLALSSVVSGYNTITTAPSPTHTLAARQSGGASTTETTSPLPLTDYFYTYTEVPYKVNPYFVGRGPQSGYNQCNSTTEGPDSLCQTAVINSINDFCLWGAPGTSPNQTIGDVEAAVVAYCSRSGHGSRIFPPGTFTAVQFMKTEAYIQVVGLFNQSSINLASDDGGGELDPHGADFLGNPLGGLVYSTGLPSGDNSTYQQTESWNNFVGSNQFCFKLCDPSYNTTNNYCQNIYDLIGCNYNAPAAYVPGTFLSCEGDLQDEVGTYTSSGTVYTWSQPSELPASSTLPWTPRIPASSNCVTYQSSDLFPLSVLGYQNGGSASVTSGSSAASGSSAASGKQTASGLAVSKSQATASPSGTSGSGAASTTTSKSTSGASTVVAGPMAFIALVVPGLFALLA
;
A
#
# COMPACT_ATOMS: atom_id res chain seq x y z
N MET A 1 -6.74 -84.50 -13.11
CA MET A 1 -6.62 -84.35 -14.57
C MET A 1 -8.02 -84.03 -15.08
N THR A 2 -8.37 -82.94 -15.75
CA THR A 2 -7.68 -81.82 -16.40
C THR A 2 -8.74 -80.73 -16.65
N ALA A 3 -8.31 -79.47 -16.73
CA ALA A 3 -9.10 -78.24 -16.82
C ALA A 3 -9.89 -78.07 -18.13
N SER A 4 -10.86 -77.13 -18.14
CA SER A 4 -10.94 -76.09 -19.17
C SER A 4 -11.88 -74.94 -18.78
N LEU A 5 -11.37 -73.73 -18.99
CA LEU A 5 -11.97 -72.41 -18.81
C LEU A 5 -12.49 -71.93 -20.18
N SER A 6 -13.62 -71.22 -20.24
CA SER A 6 -14.02 -70.50 -21.46
C SER A 6 -14.68 -69.17 -21.09
N VAL A 7 -14.09 -68.10 -21.61
CA VAL A 7 -14.47 -66.70 -21.49
C VAL A 7 -15.38 -66.36 -22.66
N LEU A 8 -16.52 -65.71 -22.39
CA LEU A 8 -17.44 -65.22 -23.42
C LEU A 8 -17.27 -63.70 -23.55
N LEU A 9 -16.94 -63.24 -24.76
CA LEU A 9 -16.80 -61.84 -25.16
C LEU A 9 -18.09 -61.39 -25.85
N THR A 10 -18.71 -60.31 -25.40
CA THR A 10 -19.86 -59.68 -26.09
C THR A 10 -19.52 -58.25 -26.48
N THR A 11 -19.50 -58.01 -27.78
CA THR A 11 -19.45 -56.71 -28.46
C THR A 11 -20.87 -56.17 -28.62
N LEU A 12 -21.08 -54.87 -28.36
CA LEU A 12 -22.24 -54.13 -28.82
C LEU A 12 -21.78 -52.82 -29.47
N ALA A 13 -22.28 -52.57 -30.68
CA ALA A 13 -22.09 -51.36 -31.47
C ALA A 13 -23.41 -50.57 -31.60
N LEU A 14 -23.35 -49.44 -32.31
CA LEU A 14 -24.37 -48.47 -32.75
C LEU A 14 -24.51 -47.21 -31.86
N SER A 15 -24.72 -45.98 -32.34
CA SER A 15 -24.53 -45.27 -33.63
C SER A 15 -24.97 -43.80 -33.42
N SER A 16 -24.25 -42.84 -34.05
CA SER A 16 -24.59 -41.48 -34.55
C SER A 16 -25.83 -40.70 -34.07
N VAL A 17 -25.77 -39.35 -33.92
CA VAL A 17 -26.30 -38.29 -34.84
C VAL A 17 -25.69 -36.90 -34.48
N VAL A 18 -25.53 -36.04 -35.50
CA VAL A 18 -24.91 -34.71 -35.58
C VAL A 18 -25.92 -33.53 -35.51
N SER A 19 -25.47 -32.39 -34.96
CA SER A 19 -25.85 -30.96 -35.18
C SER A 19 -27.19 -30.35 -34.72
N GLY A 20 -27.06 -29.14 -34.12
CA GLY A 20 -28.09 -28.10 -34.02
C GLY A 20 -27.67 -26.90 -33.15
N TYR A 21 -26.94 -25.93 -33.72
CA TYR A 21 -26.65 -24.61 -33.14
C TYR A 21 -27.83 -23.63 -33.36
N ASN A 22 -27.87 -22.61 -32.48
CA ASN A 22 -28.60 -21.32 -32.56
C ASN A 22 -29.98 -21.21 -31.89
N THR A 23 -29.96 -20.65 -30.68
CA THR A 23 -30.82 -19.50 -30.33
C THR A 23 -30.09 -18.66 -29.29
N ILE A 24 -29.34 -17.65 -29.76
CA ILE A 24 -28.75 -16.61 -28.93
C ILE A 24 -29.90 -15.65 -28.59
N THR A 25 -30.43 -15.73 -27.38
CA THR A 25 -31.15 -14.61 -26.78
C THR A 25 -30.15 -13.51 -26.44
N THR A 26 -30.48 -12.28 -26.81
CA THR A 26 -29.70 -11.08 -26.49
C THR A 26 -29.35 -11.03 -25.00
N ALA A 27 -28.06 -10.86 -24.71
CA ALA A 27 -27.58 -10.63 -23.36
C ALA A 27 -28.27 -9.39 -22.76
N PRO A 28 -28.75 -9.46 -21.51
CA PRO A 28 -29.26 -8.27 -20.83
C PRO A 28 -28.11 -7.26 -20.69
N SER A 29 -28.44 -5.97 -20.89
CA SER A 29 -27.48 -4.89 -20.65
C SER A 29 -27.00 -4.90 -19.20
N PRO A 30 -25.71 -4.61 -18.95
CA PRO A 30 -25.17 -4.59 -17.59
C PRO A 30 -25.94 -3.60 -16.74
N THR A 31 -26.44 -4.04 -15.59
CA THR A 31 -27.26 -3.23 -14.67
C THR A 31 -26.50 -2.97 -13.38
N HIS A 32 -26.27 -1.70 -13.06
CA HIS A 32 -25.62 -1.20 -11.85
C HIS A 32 -26.58 -1.19 -10.65
N THR A 33 -27.13 -2.34 -10.23
CA THR A 33 -28.05 -2.32 -9.07
C THR A 33 -27.80 -3.47 -8.08
N LEU A 34 -27.37 -3.06 -6.88
CA LEU A 34 -26.95 -3.85 -5.70
C LEU A 34 -27.92 -5.00 -5.32
N ALA A 35 -29.23 -4.83 -5.53
CA ALA A 35 -30.26 -5.79 -5.08
C ALA A 35 -30.27 -7.12 -5.87
N ALA A 36 -29.74 -7.15 -7.10
CA ALA A 36 -29.67 -8.37 -7.89
C ALA A 36 -28.48 -9.27 -7.52
N ARG A 37 -27.44 -8.72 -6.85
CA ARG A 37 -26.27 -9.51 -6.39
C ARG A 37 -26.47 -10.16 -5.01
N GLN A 38 -27.29 -9.57 -4.13
CA GLN A 38 -27.51 -10.12 -2.78
C GLN A 38 -28.56 -11.25 -2.70
N SER A 39 -29.40 -11.45 -3.71
CA SER A 39 -30.47 -12.47 -3.68
C SER A 39 -30.14 -13.78 -4.42
N GLY A 40 -29.01 -13.84 -5.12
CA GLY A 40 -28.56 -15.02 -5.83
C GLY A 40 -27.51 -15.76 -5.03
N GLY A 41 -27.92 -16.74 -4.21
CA GLY A 41 -26.99 -17.77 -3.74
C GLY A 41 -26.16 -18.27 -4.92
N ALA A 42 -24.83 -18.17 -4.79
CA ALA A 42 -23.83 -18.43 -5.81
C ALA A 42 -24.33 -19.29 -6.98
N SER A 43 -24.50 -18.68 -8.15
CA SER A 43 -24.29 -19.27 -9.48
C SER A 43 -24.97 -18.41 -10.54
N THR A 44 -24.18 -17.82 -11.44
CA THR A 44 -24.12 -18.27 -12.85
C THR A 44 -23.20 -17.34 -13.65
N THR A 45 -22.12 -17.93 -14.17
CA THR A 45 -21.17 -17.37 -15.17
C THR A 45 -19.93 -16.60 -14.68
N GLU A 46 -19.36 -16.91 -13.51
CA GLU A 46 -17.90 -16.68 -13.36
C GLU A 46 -17.17 -17.71 -14.20
N THR A 47 -16.86 -17.33 -15.43
CA THR A 47 -15.81 -17.96 -16.23
C THR A 47 -14.50 -17.93 -15.43
N THR A 48 -13.50 -18.72 -15.79
CA THR A 48 -12.20 -18.87 -15.12
C THR A 48 -11.34 -17.58 -15.06
N SER A 49 -11.93 -16.40 -15.16
CA SER A 49 -11.31 -15.08 -15.16
C SER A 49 -12.01 -14.18 -14.13
N PRO A 50 -11.28 -13.64 -13.13
CA PRO A 50 -11.84 -12.67 -12.20
C PRO A 50 -12.25 -11.36 -12.89
N LEU A 51 -13.23 -10.67 -12.33
CA LEU A 51 -13.51 -9.26 -12.63
C LEU A 51 -12.44 -8.34 -12.02
N PRO A 52 -12.30 -7.09 -12.51
CA PRO A 52 -11.56 -6.05 -11.81
C PRO A 52 -11.97 -5.95 -10.34
N LEU A 53 -11.02 -5.64 -9.45
CA LEU A 53 -11.29 -5.53 -8.01
C LEU A 53 -12.35 -4.46 -7.71
N THR A 54 -12.35 -3.38 -8.50
CA THR A 54 -13.31 -2.27 -8.41
C THR A 54 -14.76 -2.66 -8.73
N ASP A 55 -15.00 -3.86 -9.28
CA ASP A 55 -16.33 -4.38 -9.56
C ASP A 55 -16.90 -5.24 -8.42
N TYR A 56 -16.15 -5.46 -7.33
CA TYR A 56 -16.61 -6.22 -6.17
C TYR A 56 -17.02 -5.31 -5.00
N PHE A 57 -18.23 -5.56 -4.51
CA PHE A 57 -18.82 -4.86 -3.37
C PHE A 57 -19.33 -5.88 -2.36
N TYR A 58 -18.85 -5.77 -1.12
CA TYR A 58 -19.24 -6.60 0.00
C TYR A 58 -19.65 -5.70 1.16
N THR A 59 -20.72 -6.09 1.86
CA THR A 59 -20.89 -5.57 3.21
C THR A 59 -19.77 -6.14 4.07
N TYR A 60 -19.31 -5.40 5.09
CA TYR A 60 -18.18 -5.84 5.92
C TYR A 60 -18.41 -7.23 6.55
N THR A 61 -19.66 -7.58 6.86
CA THR A 61 -20.05 -8.88 7.43
C THR A 61 -20.12 -10.03 6.41
N GLU A 62 -20.13 -9.72 5.12
CA GLU A 62 -20.28 -10.69 4.02
C GLU A 62 -19.00 -10.83 3.18
N VAL A 63 -17.88 -10.28 3.67
CA VAL A 63 -16.58 -10.37 3.01
C VAL A 63 -16.17 -11.83 2.81
N PRO A 64 -15.81 -12.25 1.58
CA PRO A 64 -15.33 -13.60 1.32
C PRO A 64 -13.94 -13.81 1.92
N TYR A 65 -13.55 -15.06 2.18
CA TYR A 65 -12.20 -15.35 2.68
C TYR A 65 -11.09 -14.83 1.74
N LYS A 66 -11.29 -14.97 0.42
CA LYS A 66 -10.46 -14.36 -0.63
C LYS A 66 -11.37 -13.80 -1.71
N VAL A 67 -11.08 -12.61 -2.21
CA VAL A 67 -11.76 -12.04 -3.40
C VAL A 67 -11.17 -12.63 -4.67
N ASN A 68 -9.84 -12.82 -4.71
CA ASN A 68 -9.16 -13.40 -5.87
C ASN A 68 -8.47 -14.74 -5.54
N PRO A 69 -9.20 -15.87 -5.46
CA PRO A 69 -8.62 -17.19 -5.25
C PRO A 69 -7.96 -17.79 -6.51
N TYR A 70 -7.91 -17.05 -7.63
CA TYR A 70 -7.57 -17.59 -8.95
C TYR A 70 -6.10 -17.41 -9.31
N PHE A 71 -5.51 -18.39 -10.01
CA PHE A 71 -4.13 -18.33 -10.52
C PHE A 71 -4.07 -17.53 -11.84
N VAL A 72 -4.37 -16.24 -11.77
CA VAL A 72 -4.38 -15.31 -12.92
C VAL A 72 -3.53 -14.09 -12.56
N GLY A 73 -2.71 -13.62 -13.52
CA GLY A 73 -1.83 -12.48 -13.31
C GLY A 73 -0.80 -12.75 -12.20
N ARG A 74 -0.75 -11.86 -11.20
CA ARG A 74 0.10 -12.01 -10.00
C ARG A 74 -0.50 -12.98 -8.96
N GLY A 75 -1.72 -13.47 -9.19
CA GLY A 75 -2.48 -14.29 -8.25
C GLY A 75 -2.07 -15.76 -8.14
N PRO A 76 -2.64 -16.49 -7.18
CA PRO A 76 -3.80 -16.11 -6.36
C PRO A 76 -3.48 -15.14 -5.22
N GLN A 77 -4.52 -14.50 -4.68
CA GLN A 77 -4.45 -13.72 -3.45
C GLN A 77 -3.73 -14.53 -2.35
N SER A 78 -2.69 -13.94 -1.75
CA SER A 78 -1.83 -14.61 -0.78
C SER A 78 -2.47 -14.70 0.62
N GLY A 79 -3.09 -13.61 1.07
CA GLY A 79 -3.72 -13.47 2.38
C GLY A 79 -5.22 -13.74 2.39
N TYR A 80 -5.94 -13.10 3.30
CA TYR A 80 -7.39 -13.28 3.47
C TYR A 80 -8.10 -11.98 3.87
N ASN A 81 -9.40 -11.88 3.61
CA ASN A 81 -10.20 -10.70 3.92
C ASN A 81 -11.12 -10.86 5.15
N GLN A 82 -11.30 -12.08 5.65
CA GLN A 82 -12.05 -12.33 6.89
C GLN A 82 -11.15 -12.12 8.11
N CYS A 83 -10.93 -10.85 8.46
CA CYS A 83 -10.06 -10.46 9.55
C CYS A 83 -10.86 -10.27 10.85
N ASN A 84 -10.45 -10.94 11.92
CA ASN A 84 -11.10 -10.86 13.24
C ASN A 84 -10.12 -11.19 14.37
N SER A 85 -10.61 -11.30 15.61
CA SER A 85 -9.77 -11.58 16.78
C SER A 85 -8.93 -12.85 16.70
N THR A 86 -9.28 -13.84 15.87
CA THR A 86 -8.47 -15.07 15.68
C THR A 86 -7.36 -14.90 14.65
N THR A 87 -7.41 -13.86 13.82
CA THR A 87 -6.39 -13.54 12.82
C THR A 87 -5.49 -12.38 13.26
N GLU A 88 -5.87 -11.65 14.31
CA GLU A 88 -5.06 -10.57 14.88
C GLU A 88 -3.77 -11.13 15.47
N GLY A 89 -2.64 -10.56 15.06
CA GLY A 89 -1.34 -11.03 15.52
C GLY A 89 -0.18 -10.60 14.63
N PRO A 90 1.07 -10.83 15.07
CA PRO A 90 2.26 -10.48 14.30
C PRO A 90 2.34 -11.23 12.96
N ASP A 91 1.69 -12.39 12.86
CA ASP A 91 1.68 -13.25 11.66
C ASP A 91 0.41 -13.09 10.82
N SER A 92 -0.45 -12.10 11.12
CA SER A 92 -1.68 -11.87 10.36
C SER A 92 -1.39 -11.70 8.87
N LEU A 93 -2.24 -12.30 8.04
CA LEU A 93 -2.25 -12.14 6.58
C LEU A 93 -3.51 -11.41 6.11
N CYS A 94 -4.07 -10.56 6.97
CA CYS A 94 -5.24 -9.75 6.66
C CYS A 94 -4.95 -8.82 5.46
N GLN A 95 -5.78 -8.92 4.43
CA GLN A 95 -5.78 -8.07 3.23
C GLN A 95 -7.04 -7.20 3.16
N THR A 96 -7.56 -6.83 4.33
CA THR A 96 -8.60 -5.81 4.49
C THR A 96 -8.08 -4.69 5.37
N ALA A 97 -8.10 -3.46 4.86
CA ALA A 97 -7.67 -2.26 5.57
C ALA A 97 -8.88 -1.45 6.03
N VAL A 98 -8.77 -0.84 7.22
CA VAL A 98 -9.78 0.02 7.80
C VAL A 98 -9.19 1.40 8.05
N ILE A 99 -9.89 2.47 7.67
CA ILE A 99 -9.50 3.85 7.99
C ILE A 99 -10.72 4.62 8.49
N ASN A 100 -10.76 4.87 9.79
CA ASN A 100 -11.88 5.55 10.45
C ASN A 100 -11.50 6.96 10.91
N SER A 101 -10.29 7.12 11.47
CA SER A 101 -9.84 8.38 12.06
C SER A 101 -8.32 8.40 12.32
N ILE A 102 -7.82 9.48 12.93
CA ILE A 102 -6.40 9.65 13.27
C ILE A 102 -5.82 8.57 14.20
N ASN A 103 -6.61 7.93 15.06
CA ASN A 103 -6.15 6.86 15.96
C ASN A 103 -6.68 5.47 15.55
N ASP A 104 -7.33 5.39 14.40
CA ASP A 104 -7.96 4.17 13.93
C ASP A 104 -7.87 4.09 12.41
N PHE A 105 -6.71 3.66 11.95
CA PHE A 105 -6.37 3.49 10.55
C PHE A 105 -5.36 2.38 10.35
N CYS A 106 -5.38 1.81 9.15
CA CYS A 106 -4.42 0.83 8.67
C CYS A 106 -3.63 1.36 7.48
N LEU A 107 -2.42 0.85 7.31
CA LEU A 107 -1.64 0.96 6.07
C LEU A 107 -1.34 -0.44 5.56
N TRP A 108 -1.12 -0.56 4.26
CA TRP A 108 -0.55 -1.77 3.70
C TRP A 108 0.95 -1.83 3.97
N GLY A 109 1.44 -3.01 4.31
CA GLY A 109 2.85 -3.25 4.57
C GLY A 109 3.31 -4.62 4.14
N ALA A 110 4.61 -4.87 4.26
CA ALA A 110 5.20 -6.09 3.75
C ALA A 110 4.64 -7.34 4.47
N PRO A 111 4.38 -8.44 3.73
CA PRO A 111 3.84 -9.67 4.31
C PRO A 111 4.86 -10.45 5.13
N GLY A 112 6.15 -10.26 4.86
CA GLY A 112 7.22 -10.84 5.67
C GLY A 112 7.21 -10.30 7.09
N THR A 113 7.92 -11.00 7.96
CA THR A 113 8.07 -10.66 9.39
C THR A 113 9.46 -10.08 9.68
N SER A 114 10.19 -9.65 8.65
CA SER A 114 11.52 -9.05 8.74
C SER A 114 11.65 -7.86 7.80
N PRO A 115 12.34 -6.77 8.21
CA PRO A 115 12.41 -5.52 7.46
C PRO A 115 13.46 -5.55 6.35
N ASN A 116 13.17 -6.28 5.28
CA ASN A 116 14.08 -6.43 4.14
C ASN A 116 13.38 -6.49 2.79
N GLN A 117 12.08 -6.23 2.75
CA GLN A 117 11.29 -6.30 1.53
C GLN A 117 11.07 -4.90 0.97
N THR A 118 11.11 -4.76 -0.35
CA THR A 118 10.69 -3.52 -1.02
C THR A 118 9.20 -3.59 -1.28
N ILE A 119 8.51 -2.44 -1.28
CA ILE A 119 7.07 -2.40 -1.53
C ILE A 119 6.76 -2.85 -2.97
N GLY A 120 7.60 -2.45 -3.93
CA GLY A 120 7.46 -2.83 -5.34
C GLY A 120 7.58 -4.34 -5.58
N ASP A 121 8.39 -5.06 -4.80
CA ASP A 121 8.51 -6.52 -4.94
C ASP A 121 7.34 -7.29 -4.31
N VAL A 122 6.61 -6.69 -3.36
CA VAL A 122 5.62 -7.40 -2.53
C VAL A 122 4.21 -6.83 -2.63
N GLU A 123 3.98 -5.83 -3.47
CA GLU A 123 2.72 -5.08 -3.62
C GLU A 123 1.48 -5.98 -3.77
N ALA A 124 1.59 -7.12 -4.46
CA ALA A 124 0.49 -8.07 -4.66
C ALA A 124 0.10 -8.80 -3.37
N ALA A 125 1.03 -8.94 -2.43
CA ALA A 125 0.94 -9.77 -1.25
C ALA A 125 0.93 -8.99 0.07
N VAL A 126 0.97 -7.66 0.04
CA VAL A 126 0.94 -6.82 1.24
C VAL A 126 -0.26 -7.12 2.14
N VAL A 127 -0.08 -6.85 3.43
CA VAL A 127 -1.05 -7.12 4.49
C VAL A 127 -1.27 -5.86 5.32
N ALA A 128 -2.41 -5.77 6.00
CA ALA A 128 -2.77 -4.61 6.80
C ALA A 128 -1.98 -4.56 8.12
N TYR A 129 -1.46 -3.37 8.43
CA TYR A 129 -0.95 -2.97 9.74
C TYR A 129 -1.82 -1.83 10.25
N CYS A 130 -2.36 -1.94 11.47
CA CYS A 130 -3.31 -0.98 12.01
C CYS A 130 -2.81 -0.32 13.29
N SER A 131 -3.24 0.93 13.51
CA SER A 131 -2.87 1.76 14.67
C SER A 131 -3.45 1.27 15.99
N ARG A 132 -4.43 0.37 15.93
CA ARG A 132 -5.07 -0.25 17.08
C ARG A 132 -5.57 -1.65 16.78
N SER A 133 -5.68 -2.44 17.83
CA SER A 133 -6.38 -3.73 17.85
C SER A 133 -7.87 -3.57 17.56
N GLY A 134 -8.47 -4.66 17.07
CA GLY A 134 -9.88 -4.77 16.72
C GLY A 134 -10.14 -5.11 15.24
N HIS A 135 -9.13 -5.02 14.38
CA HIS A 135 -9.28 -5.22 12.92
C HIS A 135 -8.80 -6.57 12.41
N GLY A 136 -8.29 -7.45 13.29
CA GLY A 136 -7.82 -8.77 12.88
C GLY A 136 -6.54 -8.79 12.06
N SER A 137 -5.83 -7.66 12.04
CA SER A 137 -4.64 -7.38 11.25
C SER A 137 -3.37 -7.46 12.10
N ARG A 138 -2.23 -7.03 11.53
CA ARG A 138 -1.05 -6.68 12.32
C ARG A 138 -1.26 -5.32 12.98
N ILE A 139 -0.52 -5.05 14.05
CA ILE A 139 -0.54 -3.76 14.75
C ILE A 139 0.80 -3.07 14.59
N PHE A 140 0.80 -1.75 14.34
CA PHE A 140 2.04 -0.97 14.31
C PHE A 140 2.75 -1.04 15.67
N PRO A 141 4.06 -1.29 15.71
CA PRO A 141 4.81 -1.23 16.96
C PRO A 141 4.84 0.20 17.53
N PRO A 142 5.04 0.36 18.86
CA PRO A 142 5.24 1.67 19.47
C PRO A 142 6.36 2.47 18.81
N GLY A 143 6.17 3.77 18.65
CA GLY A 143 7.17 4.66 18.04
C GLY A 143 7.23 4.63 16.52
N THR A 144 6.29 3.94 15.86
CA THR A 144 6.19 3.92 14.39
C THR A 144 6.04 5.32 13.80
N PHE A 145 5.14 6.15 14.35
CA PHE A 145 4.76 7.43 13.76
C PHE A 145 5.48 8.61 14.42
N THR A 146 6.05 9.50 13.60
CA THR A 146 6.63 10.77 14.05
C THR A 146 5.76 11.98 13.66
N ALA A 147 4.83 11.80 12.73
CA ALA A 147 3.77 12.75 12.42
C ALA A 147 2.56 12.01 11.81
N VAL A 148 1.34 12.45 12.13
CA VAL A 148 0.11 11.96 11.49
C VAL A 148 -0.87 13.12 11.33
N GLN A 149 -1.41 13.30 10.13
CA GLN A 149 -2.55 14.17 9.89
C GLN A 149 -3.70 13.34 9.31
N PHE A 150 -4.85 13.40 9.96
CA PHE A 150 -6.12 12.95 9.39
C PHE A 150 -6.91 14.16 8.91
N MET A 151 -7.43 14.09 7.68
CA MET A 151 -8.27 15.14 7.12
C MET A 151 -9.55 14.53 6.56
N LYS A 152 -10.68 15.06 7.00
CA LYS A 152 -12.00 14.78 6.44
C LYS A 152 -12.44 15.95 5.57
N THR A 153 -13.01 15.65 4.42
CA THR A 153 -13.58 16.64 3.49
C THR A 153 -15.02 16.24 3.17
N GLU A 154 -15.68 16.95 2.26
CA GLU A 154 -17.00 16.52 1.77
C GLU A 154 -16.95 15.29 0.85
N ALA A 155 -15.80 14.97 0.24
CA ALA A 155 -15.68 13.92 -0.78
C ALA A 155 -14.80 12.73 -0.40
N TYR A 156 -13.87 12.91 0.53
CA TYR A 156 -12.91 11.88 0.92
C TYR A 156 -12.40 12.09 2.34
N ILE A 157 -11.82 11.03 2.88
CA ILE A 157 -10.92 11.09 4.04
C ILE A 157 -9.49 10.79 3.58
N GLN A 158 -8.50 11.37 4.25
CA GLN A 158 -7.10 10.99 4.07
C GLN A 158 -6.36 10.95 5.40
N VAL A 159 -5.46 9.99 5.53
CA VAL A 159 -4.46 9.94 6.59
C VAL A 159 -3.08 10.00 5.96
N VAL A 160 -2.26 10.92 6.44
CA VAL A 160 -0.91 11.17 5.91
C VAL A 160 0.08 11.30 7.05
N GLY A 161 1.36 11.03 6.82
CA GLY A 161 2.31 11.17 7.90
C GLY A 161 3.73 10.80 7.58
N LEU A 162 4.55 10.86 8.63
CA LEU A 162 5.93 10.44 8.65
C LEU A 162 6.06 9.27 9.64
N PHE A 163 6.80 8.25 9.23
CA PHE A 163 6.88 7.01 9.98
C PHE A 163 8.20 6.28 9.75
N ASN A 164 8.55 5.38 10.65
CA ASN A 164 9.62 4.41 10.43
C ASN A 164 9.09 3.26 9.57
N GLN A 165 9.44 3.21 8.29
CA GLN A 165 8.90 2.19 7.37
C GLN A 165 9.30 0.75 7.72
N SER A 166 10.42 0.54 8.42
CA SER A 166 10.80 -0.79 8.90
C SER A 166 9.84 -1.36 9.95
N SER A 167 8.98 -0.52 10.54
CA SER A 167 7.90 -0.97 11.43
C SER A 167 6.83 -1.84 10.74
N ILE A 168 6.73 -1.75 9.41
CA ILE A 168 5.86 -2.57 8.57
C ILE A 168 6.65 -3.51 7.66
N ASN A 169 7.86 -3.88 8.10
CA ASN A 169 8.75 -4.82 7.45
C ASN A 169 9.23 -4.40 6.04
N LEU A 170 9.19 -3.11 5.72
CA LEU A 170 9.89 -2.57 4.56
C LEU A 170 11.38 -2.36 4.85
N ALA A 171 12.21 -2.52 3.82
CA ALA A 171 13.61 -2.12 3.85
C ALA A 171 13.70 -0.63 4.22
N SER A 172 14.68 -0.22 5.02
CA SER A 172 14.77 1.16 5.52
C SER A 172 15.05 2.21 4.43
N ASP A 173 15.56 1.76 3.29
CA ASP A 173 15.91 2.54 2.11
C ASP A 173 14.95 2.31 0.92
N ASP A 174 13.84 1.60 1.14
CA ASP A 174 12.81 1.45 0.12
C ASP A 174 12.20 2.82 -0.24
N GLY A 175 12.22 3.14 -1.54
CA GLY A 175 11.80 4.42 -2.10
C GLY A 175 10.29 4.64 -2.12
N GLY A 176 9.51 3.60 -1.83
CA GLY A 176 8.07 3.60 -1.83
C GLY A 176 7.43 3.26 -3.16
N GLY A 177 6.10 3.21 -3.14
CA GLY A 177 5.25 2.87 -4.28
C GLY A 177 3.78 3.13 -3.98
N GLU A 178 2.96 3.16 -5.02
CA GLU A 178 1.50 3.21 -4.91
C GLU A 178 0.94 1.80 -4.74
N LEU A 179 -0.09 1.70 -3.90
CA LEU A 179 -0.98 0.58 -3.75
C LEU A 179 -2.40 1.09 -3.98
N ASP A 180 -3.18 0.35 -4.77
CA ASP A 180 -4.45 0.80 -5.29
C ASP A 180 -5.35 -0.39 -5.72
N PRO A 181 -6.63 -0.15 -6.08
CA PRO A 181 -7.55 -1.22 -6.43
C PRO A 181 -7.45 -1.69 -7.87
N HIS A 182 -6.62 -1.08 -8.72
CA HIS A 182 -6.41 -1.49 -10.10
C HIS A 182 -5.20 -2.41 -10.18
N GLY A 183 -4.00 -1.94 -9.81
CA GLY A 183 -2.77 -2.69 -10.05
C GLY A 183 -2.57 -3.12 -11.52
N ALA A 184 -1.48 -3.83 -11.82
CA ALA A 184 -1.12 -4.18 -13.21
C ALA A 184 -2.08 -5.17 -13.91
N ASP A 185 -2.85 -5.94 -13.14
CA ASP A 185 -3.76 -6.98 -13.61
C ASP A 185 -5.25 -6.66 -13.37
N PHE A 186 -5.57 -5.43 -12.94
CA PHE A 186 -6.91 -4.99 -12.52
C PHE A 186 -7.43 -5.66 -11.24
N LEU A 187 -6.61 -6.44 -10.54
CA LEU A 187 -7.00 -7.20 -9.34
C LEU A 187 -6.54 -6.55 -8.03
N GLY A 188 -5.96 -5.33 -8.12
CA GLY A 188 -5.42 -4.56 -7.02
C GLY A 188 -4.00 -4.95 -6.60
N ASN A 189 -3.38 -4.09 -5.81
CA ASN A 189 -2.14 -4.32 -5.10
C ASN A 189 -2.31 -3.76 -3.68
N PRO A 190 -2.74 -4.58 -2.70
CA PRO A 190 -2.78 -6.04 -2.71
C PRO A 190 -3.86 -6.64 -3.61
N LEU A 191 -3.57 -7.83 -4.12
CA LEU A 191 -4.56 -8.62 -4.85
C LEU A 191 -5.76 -8.92 -3.95
N GLY A 192 -6.96 -8.54 -4.41
CA GLY A 192 -8.18 -8.73 -3.62
C GLY A 192 -8.24 -7.88 -2.36
N GLY A 193 -7.44 -6.80 -2.28
CA GLY A 193 -7.38 -5.87 -1.16
C GLY A 193 -8.65 -5.08 -0.97
N LEU A 194 -9.35 -5.26 0.15
CA LEU A 194 -10.56 -4.49 0.44
C LEU A 194 -10.26 -3.35 1.41
N VAL A 195 -10.94 -2.22 1.23
CA VAL A 195 -10.78 -1.03 2.08
C VAL A 195 -12.13 -0.57 2.59
N TYR A 196 -12.21 -0.37 3.91
CA TYR A 196 -13.42 0.03 4.60
C TYR A 196 -13.20 1.25 5.50
N SER A 197 -14.30 1.94 5.78
CA SER A 197 -14.35 3.04 6.73
C SER A 197 -15.73 3.18 7.33
N THR A 198 -15.81 3.51 8.61
CA THR A 198 -17.01 4.07 9.24
C THR A 198 -17.02 5.60 9.17
N GLY A 199 -15.85 6.22 8.94
CA GLY A 199 -15.61 7.65 9.05
C GLY A 199 -15.72 8.44 7.74
N LEU A 200 -16.11 7.81 6.62
CA LEU A 200 -16.36 8.49 5.35
C LEU A 200 -17.36 9.66 5.51
N PRO A 201 -17.34 10.67 4.62
CA PRO A 201 -18.27 11.80 4.65
C PRO A 201 -19.75 11.41 4.76
N SER A 202 -20.18 10.39 4.01
CA SER A 202 -21.52 9.80 4.03
C SER A 202 -21.71 8.74 5.12
N GLY A 203 -20.66 8.46 5.90
CA GLY A 203 -20.66 7.53 7.03
C GLY A 203 -21.45 8.02 8.25
N ASP A 204 -21.95 7.06 9.03
CA ASP A 204 -22.61 7.31 10.31
C ASP A 204 -21.65 7.12 11.52
N ASN A 205 -20.36 6.90 11.26
CA ASN A 205 -19.32 6.55 12.24
C ASN A 205 -19.53 5.21 12.98
N SER A 206 -20.35 4.30 12.43
CA SER A 206 -20.62 2.99 13.02
C SER A 206 -20.70 1.85 12.00
N THR A 207 -21.23 2.13 10.81
CA THR A 207 -21.43 1.18 9.72
C THR A 207 -20.22 1.24 8.79
N TYR A 208 -19.53 0.11 8.64
CA TYR A 208 -18.44 0.00 7.69
C TYR A 208 -18.95 0.08 6.26
N GLN A 209 -18.47 1.08 5.53
CA GLN A 209 -18.67 1.25 4.11
C GLN A 209 -17.40 0.86 3.36
N GLN A 210 -17.54 0.05 2.32
CA GLN A 210 -16.44 -0.22 1.40
C GLN A 210 -16.22 1.00 0.50
N THR A 211 -14.97 1.25 0.11
CA THR A 211 -14.66 2.10 -1.04
C THR A 211 -13.75 1.36 -2.00
N GLU A 212 -14.10 1.40 -3.28
CA GLU A 212 -13.29 0.92 -4.39
C GLU A 212 -12.40 2.02 -5.00
N SER A 213 -12.46 3.25 -4.48
CA SER A 213 -11.67 4.37 -4.97
C SER A 213 -10.76 4.90 -3.86
N TRP A 214 -9.51 4.44 -3.90
CA TRP A 214 -8.51 4.76 -2.89
C TRP A 214 -7.09 4.67 -3.46
N ASN A 215 -6.15 5.35 -2.82
CA ASN A 215 -4.71 5.15 -3.03
C ASN A 215 -3.98 5.10 -1.70
N ASN A 216 -2.94 4.28 -1.62
CA ASN A 216 -2.01 4.24 -0.51
C ASN A 216 -0.58 4.29 -1.03
N PHE A 217 0.18 5.30 -0.61
CA PHE A 217 1.62 5.33 -0.83
C PHE A 217 2.33 5.08 0.50
N VAL A 218 3.32 4.20 0.47
CA VAL A 218 4.17 3.86 1.63
C VAL A 218 5.62 3.70 1.19
N GLY A 219 6.55 4.20 1.98
CA GLY A 219 8.01 4.15 1.74
C GLY A 219 8.65 5.53 1.86
N SER A 220 9.96 5.64 1.68
CA SER A 220 10.71 6.90 1.90
C SER A 220 10.44 7.58 3.27
N ASN A 221 10.11 6.79 4.30
CA ASN A 221 9.70 7.20 5.65
C ASN A 221 8.47 8.15 5.67
N GLN A 222 7.66 8.09 4.61
CA GLN A 222 6.43 8.86 4.44
C GLN A 222 5.28 7.92 4.06
N PHE A 223 4.06 8.27 4.44
CA PHE A 223 2.88 7.56 3.96
C PHE A 223 1.73 8.52 3.71
N CYS A 224 0.81 8.09 2.86
CA CYS A 224 -0.50 8.68 2.68
C CYS A 224 -1.48 7.60 2.24
N PHE A 225 -2.71 7.68 2.74
CA PHE A 225 -3.80 6.81 2.35
C PHE A 225 -5.06 7.65 2.25
N LYS A 226 -5.64 7.72 1.05
CA LYS A 226 -6.87 8.47 0.76
C LYS A 226 -7.96 7.53 0.29
N LEU A 227 -9.15 7.72 0.83
CA LEU A 227 -10.37 6.97 0.53
C LEU A 227 -11.44 7.94 0.05
N CYS A 228 -11.91 7.77 -1.18
CA CYS A 228 -12.99 8.55 -1.73
C CYS A 228 -14.32 7.95 -1.32
N ASP A 229 -15.27 8.83 -1.00
CA ASP A 229 -16.62 8.43 -0.65
C ASP A 229 -17.38 7.96 -1.90
N PRO A 230 -17.83 6.70 -1.96
CA PRO A 230 -18.55 6.18 -3.12
C PRO A 230 -19.90 6.86 -3.33
N SER A 231 -20.44 7.52 -2.31
CA SER A 231 -21.73 8.24 -2.39
C SER A 231 -21.57 9.71 -2.81
N TYR A 232 -20.34 10.23 -2.90
CA TYR A 232 -20.12 11.63 -3.27
C TYR A 232 -20.27 11.82 -4.78
N ASN A 233 -21.29 12.60 -5.17
CA ASN A 233 -21.58 12.86 -6.57
C ASN A 233 -20.66 13.95 -7.15
N THR A 234 -19.66 13.54 -7.91
CA THR A 234 -18.69 14.42 -8.57
C THR A 234 -18.22 13.83 -9.89
N THR A 235 -17.73 14.71 -10.77
CA THR A 235 -17.01 14.30 -11.99
C THR A 235 -15.49 14.19 -11.77
N ASN A 236 -14.97 14.74 -10.68
CA ASN A 236 -13.54 14.75 -10.37
C ASN A 236 -13.14 13.47 -9.66
N ASN A 237 -12.01 12.86 -10.04
CA ASN A 237 -11.47 11.72 -9.32
C ASN A 237 -10.40 12.15 -8.32
N TYR A 238 -10.78 12.31 -7.05
CA TYR A 238 -9.85 12.72 -6.00
C TYR A 238 -8.90 11.60 -5.53
N CYS A 239 -9.17 10.34 -5.89
CA CYS A 239 -8.37 9.17 -5.52
C CYS A 239 -7.82 8.51 -6.79
N GLN A 240 -7.29 9.32 -7.71
CA GLN A 240 -6.64 8.83 -8.92
C GLN A 240 -5.52 7.83 -8.61
N ASN A 241 -5.39 6.85 -9.52
CA ASN A 241 -4.44 5.73 -9.49
C ASN A 241 -3.66 5.61 -10.80
N ILE A 242 -3.28 6.76 -11.38
CA ILE A 242 -2.48 6.84 -12.61
C ILE A 242 -1.23 7.72 -12.41
N TYR A 243 -1.00 8.17 -11.17
CA TYR A 243 -0.01 9.16 -10.78
C TYR A 243 0.98 8.56 -9.76
N ASP A 244 1.35 7.32 -9.99
CA ASP A 244 2.09 6.45 -9.08
C ASP A 244 3.55 6.91 -8.85
N LEU A 245 4.14 7.64 -9.80
CA LEU A 245 5.56 8.02 -9.77
C LEU A 245 5.84 9.35 -9.04
N ILE A 246 4.79 10.05 -8.61
CA ILE A 246 4.91 11.40 -8.02
C ILE A 246 4.57 11.44 -6.52
N GLY A 247 4.15 10.31 -5.95
CA GLY A 247 4.10 10.07 -4.51
C GLY A 247 3.11 10.92 -3.72
N CYS A 248 3.26 10.92 -2.40
CA CYS A 248 2.32 11.53 -1.47
C CYS A 248 2.15 13.04 -1.62
N ASN A 249 3.22 13.77 -1.92
CA ASN A 249 3.14 15.23 -2.02
C ASN A 249 2.21 15.71 -3.16
N TYR A 250 1.97 14.85 -4.16
CA TYR A 250 1.07 15.10 -5.28
C TYR A 250 -0.27 14.39 -5.16
N ASN A 251 -0.28 13.15 -4.68
CA ASN A 251 -1.50 12.36 -4.58
C ASN A 251 -2.31 12.63 -3.31
N ALA A 252 -1.69 13.11 -2.24
CA ALA A 252 -2.33 13.53 -0.99
C ALA A 252 -1.58 14.73 -0.37
N PRO A 253 -1.69 15.93 -0.96
CA PRO A 253 -0.94 17.10 -0.52
C PRO A 253 -1.24 17.46 0.93
N ALA A 254 -0.17 17.62 1.71
CA ALA A 254 -0.19 18.03 3.10
C ALA A 254 1.17 18.64 3.48
N ALA A 255 1.28 19.18 4.68
CA ALA A 255 2.51 19.81 5.14
C ALA A 255 3.55 18.82 5.70
N TYR A 256 3.15 17.58 6.04
CA TYR A 256 4.02 16.52 6.58
C TYR A 256 4.97 17.00 7.70
N VAL A 257 4.45 17.78 8.65
CA VAL A 257 5.27 18.44 9.67
C VAL A 257 5.71 17.44 10.75
N PRO A 258 7.03 17.20 10.96
CA PRO A 258 7.52 16.33 12.02
C PRO A 258 7.00 16.75 13.41
N GLY A 259 6.65 15.78 14.24
CA GLY A 259 6.15 16.00 15.61
C GLY A 259 4.70 16.48 15.67
N THR A 260 3.99 16.53 14.54
CA THR A 260 2.62 17.05 14.47
C THR A 260 1.61 15.91 14.35
N PHE A 261 0.60 15.92 15.22
CA PHE A 261 -0.52 14.98 15.21
C PHE A 261 -1.83 15.76 15.16
N LEU A 262 -2.51 15.77 14.01
CA LEU A 262 -3.66 16.64 13.74
C LEU A 262 -4.82 15.90 13.11
N SER A 263 -6.03 16.10 13.63
CA SER A 263 -7.27 15.72 12.94
C SER A 263 -8.01 16.98 12.55
N CYS A 264 -8.29 17.18 11.27
CA CYS A 264 -8.91 18.40 10.75
C CYS A 264 -10.06 18.08 9.80
N GLU A 265 -10.94 19.06 9.62
CA GLU A 265 -11.72 19.19 8.39
C GLU A 265 -10.89 19.92 7.33
N GLY A 266 -11.19 19.72 6.05
CA GLY A 266 -10.44 20.35 4.98
C GLY A 266 -11.24 20.61 3.71
N ASP A 267 -10.73 21.55 2.92
CA ASP A 267 -11.20 21.79 1.57
C ASP A 267 -10.85 20.59 0.66
N LEU A 268 -11.56 20.48 -0.46
CA LEU A 268 -11.20 19.55 -1.51
C LEU A 268 -9.84 19.90 -2.13
N GLN A 269 -9.03 18.88 -2.36
CA GLN A 269 -7.86 18.99 -3.20
C GLN A 269 -8.24 19.22 -4.66
N ASP A 270 -7.30 19.78 -5.42
CA ASP A 270 -7.40 19.77 -6.87
C ASP A 270 -7.19 18.32 -7.36
N GLU A 271 -7.88 17.94 -8.45
CA GLU A 271 -7.66 16.63 -9.07
C GLU A 271 -6.19 16.50 -9.50
N VAL A 272 -5.56 15.37 -9.18
CA VAL A 272 -4.13 15.18 -9.42
C VAL A 272 -3.84 15.34 -10.92
N GLY A 273 -2.76 16.06 -11.24
CA GLY A 273 -2.43 16.40 -12.62
C GLY A 273 -3.10 17.68 -13.14
N THR A 274 -4.14 18.20 -12.47
CA THR A 274 -4.80 19.45 -12.87
C THR A 274 -4.15 20.64 -12.18
N TYR A 275 -3.83 21.69 -12.96
CA TYR A 275 -3.23 22.91 -12.43
C TYR A 275 -3.62 24.14 -13.23
N THR A 276 -3.63 25.31 -12.58
CA THR A 276 -3.91 26.59 -13.25
C THR A 276 -2.62 27.37 -13.45
N SER A 277 -2.36 27.82 -14.68
CA SER A 277 -1.26 28.73 -14.99
C SER A 277 -1.75 29.89 -15.86
N SER A 278 -1.46 31.12 -15.44
CA SER A 278 -1.90 32.35 -16.12
C SER A 278 -3.42 32.42 -16.39
N GLY A 279 -4.23 31.87 -15.49
CA GLY A 279 -5.69 31.84 -15.60
C GLY A 279 -6.26 30.71 -16.48
N THR A 280 -5.41 29.86 -17.05
CA THR A 280 -5.81 28.70 -17.87
C THR A 280 -5.60 27.41 -17.09
N VAL A 281 -6.57 26.51 -17.13
CA VAL A 281 -6.47 25.15 -16.55
C VAL A 281 -5.75 24.23 -17.53
N TYR A 282 -4.77 23.49 -17.02
CA TYR A 282 -3.99 22.49 -17.72
C TYR A 282 -4.11 21.15 -17.00
N THR A 283 -3.95 20.07 -17.76
CA THR A 283 -3.85 18.70 -17.23
C THR A 283 -2.51 18.13 -17.66
N TRP A 284 -1.77 17.57 -16.70
CA TRP A 284 -0.54 16.84 -16.93
C TRP A 284 -0.81 15.34 -16.85
N SER A 285 -0.20 14.58 -17.76
CA SER A 285 -0.24 13.11 -17.76
C SER A 285 1.12 12.55 -17.38
N GLN A 286 1.12 11.56 -16.49
CA GLN A 286 2.33 10.90 -16.06
C GLN A 286 2.96 10.09 -17.20
N PRO A 287 4.28 10.26 -17.48
CA PRO A 287 4.99 9.36 -18.39
C PRO A 287 5.17 7.97 -17.77
N SER A 288 5.45 6.96 -18.58
CA SER A 288 5.72 5.60 -18.09
C SER A 288 6.93 5.51 -17.16
N GLU A 289 7.87 6.45 -17.28
CA GLU A 289 9.04 6.56 -16.42
C GLU A 289 9.30 8.04 -16.11
N LEU A 290 9.64 8.32 -14.86
CA LEU A 290 9.96 9.67 -14.39
C LEU A 290 11.34 9.66 -13.72
N PRO A 291 12.40 10.12 -14.40
CA PRO A 291 13.73 10.23 -13.79
C PRO A 291 13.69 11.07 -12.52
N ALA A 292 14.51 10.73 -11.53
CA ALA A 292 14.58 11.47 -10.26
C ALA A 292 14.95 12.96 -10.42
N SER A 293 15.58 13.34 -11.54
CA SER A 293 15.90 14.73 -11.88
C SER A 293 14.77 15.49 -12.57
N SER A 294 13.61 14.87 -12.76
CA SER A 294 12.46 15.49 -13.42
C SER A 294 11.90 16.64 -12.59
N THR A 295 11.43 17.67 -13.26
CA THR A 295 10.66 18.76 -12.63
C THR A 295 9.25 18.71 -13.18
N LEU A 296 8.27 18.90 -12.30
CA LEU A 296 6.86 18.93 -12.67
C LEU A 296 6.42 20.37 -12.92
N PRO A 297 5.47 20.61 -13.86
CA PRO A 297 5.10 21.97 -14.24
C PRO A 297 4.25 22.70 -13.19
N TRP A 298 3.89 22.04 -12.08
CA TRP A 298 3.14 22.64 -10.98
C TRP A 298 3.56 22.07 -9.62
N THR A 299 3.24 22.82 -8.57
CA THR A 299 3.25 22.33 -7.20
C THR A 299 1.78 22.25 -6.75
N PRO A 300 1.32 21.09 -6.24
CA PRO A 300 -0.03 20.92 -5.73
C PRO A 300 -0.32 21.92 -4.61
N ARG A 301 -1.54 22.46 -4.60
CA ARG A 301 -2.04 23.23 -3.47
C ARG A 301 -2.27 22.27 -2.31
N ILE A 302 -1.75 22.61 -1.13
CA ILE A 302 -2.21 21.98 0.12
C ILE A 302 -3.60 22.54 0.42
N PRO A 303 -4.65 21.71 0.51
CA PRO A 303 -5.98 22.19 0.84
C PRO A 303 -6.01 22.92 2.17
N ALA A 304 -6.82 23.97 2.28
CA ALA A 304 -6.97 24.67 3.55
C ALA A 304 -7.60 23.71 4.57
N SER A 305 -7.18 23.84 5.83
CA SER A 305 -7.70 23.02 6.92
C SER A 305 -8.46 23.90 7.92
N SER A 306 -9.46 23.32 8.56
CA SER A 306 -10.31 23.96 9.56
C SER A 306 -10.66 22.96 10.68
N ASN A 307 -11.17 23.45 11.81
CA ASN A 307 -11.59 22.63 12.96
C ASN A 307 -10.51 21.63 13.44
N CYS A 308 -9.24 22.00 13.31
CA CYS A 308 -8.13 21.12 13.66
C CYS A 308 -8.04 20.87 15.16
N VAL A 309 -7.95 19.60 15.53
CA VAL A 309 -7.64 19.13 16.88
C VAL A 309 -6.23 18.58 16.89
N THR A 310 -5.40 19.08 17.82
CA THR A 310 -4.03 18.61 18.04
C THR A 310 -3.98 17.57 19.14
N TYR A 311 -3.20 16.52 18.92
CA TYR A 311 -2.99 15.43 19.86
C TYR A 311 -1.51 15.29 20.22
N GLN A 312 -1.23 14.59 21.33
CA GLN A 312 0.06 13.96 21.51
C GLN A 312 0.03 12.55 20.92
N SER A 313 1.19 12.07 20.45
CA SER A 313 1.33 10.70 19.95
C SER A 313 0.86 9.66 20.98
N SER A 314 1.14 9.89 22.26
CA SER A 314 0.74 9.03 23.38
C SER A 314 -0.77 8.95 23.58
N ASP A 315 -1.52 9.98 23.16
CA ASP A 315 -2.98 10.01 23.29
C ASP A 315 -3.64 9.19 22.18
N LEU A 316 -3.01 9.14 21.00
CA LEU A 316 -3.48 8.41 19.83
C LEU A 316 -3.11 6.93 19.89
N PHE A 317 -1.89 6.61 20.37
CA PHE A 317 -1.32 5.27 20.33
C PHE A 317 -0.85 4.78 21.71
N PRO A 318 -1.71 4.82 22.76
CA PRO A 318 -1.34 4.26 24.06
C PRO A 318 -1.15 2.73 23.96
N LEU A 319 -0.25 2.16 24.76
CA LEU A 319 0.02 0.70 24.74
C LEU A 319 -1.25 -0.16 24.91
N SER A 320 -2.27 0.36 25.60
CA SER A 320 -3.55 -0.31 25.81
C SER A 320 -4.35 -0.57 24.54
N VAL A 321 -4.13 0.19 23.46
CA VAL A 321 -4.82 -0.04 22.18
C VAL A 321 -4.07 -1.00 21.26
N LEU A 322 -2.84 -1.39 21.61
CA LEU A 322 -1.97 -2.20 20.75
C LEU A 322 -2.18 -3.71 20.87
N GLY A 323 -3.24 -4.15 21.56
CA GLY A 323 -3.68 -5.55 21.61
C GLY A 323 -2.59 -6.51 22.10
N TYR A 324 -2.21 -7.47 21.25
CA TYR A 324 -1.20 -8.49 21.55
C TYR A 324 0.17 -7.92 21.93
N GLN A 325 0.46 -6.65 21.62
CA GLN A 325 1.72 -5.99 21.97
C GLN A 325 1.76 -5.48 23.42
N ASN A 326 0.62 -5.38 24.11
CA ASN A 326 0.51 -4.86 25.47
C ASN A 326 1.17 -5.77 26.54
N GLY A 327 1.63 -6.97 26.16
CA GLY A 327 2.24 -7.96 27.07
C GLY A 327 3.78 -7.98 27.08
N GLY A 328 4.46 -7.14 26.32
CA GLY A 328 5.92 -7.10 26.24
C GLY A 328 6.50 -5.91 27.00
N SER A 329 7.13 -6.14 28.17
CA SER A 329 8.05 -5.16 28.75
C SER A 329 9.17 -4.87 27.76
N ALA A 330 9.07 -3.78 27.00
CA ALA A 330 10.20 -3.21 26.32
C ALA A 330 11.17 -2.70 27.40
N SER A 331 12.29 -3.38 27.59
CA SER A 331 13.41 -2.87 28.36
C SER A 331 13.96 -1.64 27.65
N VAL A 332 13.51 -0.46 28.08
CA VAL A 332 14.09 0.81 27.66
C VAL A 332 15.47 0.92 28.32
N THR A 333 16.51 0.51 27.60
CA THR A 333 17.89 0.83 27.98
C THR A 333 18.09 2.32 27.77
N SER A 334 17.74 3.10 28.79
CA SER A 334 18.01 4.54 28.86
C SER A 334 19.52 4.73 29.06
N GLY A 335 20.25 4.89 27.95
CA GLY A 335 21.62 5.39 27.97
C GLY A 335 21.62 6.87 28.34
N SER A 336 21.57 7.18 29.63
CA SER A 336 21.76 8.53 30.15
C SER A 336 23.07 8.60 30.91
N SER A 337 24.07 9.16 30.24
CA SER A 337 25.35 9.60 30.81
C SER A 337 25.10 10.65 31.89
N ALA A 338 25.06 10.23 33.15
CA ALA A 338 25.05 11.15 34.29
C ALA A 338 26.47 11.29 34.83
N ALA A 339 27.09 12.44 34.51
CA ALA A 339 28.30 12.90 35.15
C ALA A 339 28.06 13.07 36.67
N SER A 340 28.80 12.33 37.48
CA SER A 340 28.75 12.43 38.94
C SER A 340 29.53 13.67 39.41
N GLY A 341 28.80 14.76 39.62
CA GLY A 341 29.24 15.95 40.35
C GLY A 341 29.26 15.70 41.86
N SER A 342 30.30 16.25 42.50
CA SER A 342 30.81 15.95 43.83
C SER A 342 29.97 16.50 44.99
N SER A 343 29.99 15.82 46.14
CA SER A 343 30.03 16.49 47.46
C SER A 343 30.48 15.57 48.61
N ALA A 344 31.62 15.95 49.17
CA ALA A 344 32.04 15.96 50.58
C ALA A 344 31.85 14.73 51.49
N ALA A 345 32.97 14.15 51.92
CA ALA A 345 33.18 13.76 53.31
C ALA A 345 34.64 13.96 53.74
N SER A 346 34.78 14.51 54.94
CA SER A 346 35.99 15.05 55.56
C SER A 346 36.93 13.95 56.10
N GLY A 347 38.24 14.16 56.01
CA GLY A 347 39.25 13.30 56.64
C GLY A 347 40.66 13.87 56.52
N LYS A 348 41.12 14.58 57.56
CA LYS A 348 42.51 15.05 57.73
C LYS A 348 43.40 13.91 58.23
N GLN A 349 44.64 13.80 57.73
CA GLN A 349 45.93 13.45 58.41
C GLN A 349 47.03 13.30 57.31
N THR A 350 47.92 14.29 57.12
CA THR A 350 49.32 14.44 57.62
C THR A 350 50.43 13.61 56.95
N ALA A 351 51.36 14.33 56.28
CA ALA A 351 52.80 14.10 56.04
C ALA A 351 53.20 12.82 55.24
N SER A 352 54.22 12.78 54.36
CA SER A 352 55.47 13.56 54.19
C SER A 352 56.22 13.09 52.92
N GLY A 353 56.90 14.03 52.21
CA GLY A 353 58.13 13.87 51.39
C GLY A 353 58.14 12.88 50.20
N LEU A 354 58.91 12.98 49.12
CA LEU A 354 59.97 13.82 48.57
C LEU A 354 59.95 13.47 47.06
N ALA A 355 59.84 14.43 46.13
CA ALA A 355 60.92 15.08 45.38
C ALA A 355 61.54 14.26 44.22
N VAL A 356 61.92 15.04 43.18
CA VAL A 356 62.76 14.76 41.99
C VAL A 356 61.95 14.44 40.71
N SER A 357 61.64 15.45 39.88
CA SER A 357 62.47 16.08 38.81
C SER A 357 62.64 15.16 37.60
N LYS A 358 62.63 15.57 36.33
CA LYS A 358 62.57 16.84 35.56
C LYS A 358 62.22 16.39 34.12
N SER A 359 61.40 17.11 33.35
CA SER A 359 61.80 18.00 32.23
C SER A 359 62.60 17.28 31.12
N GLN A 360 62.39 17.47 29.82
CA GLN A 360 61.66 18.43 29.00
C GLN A 360 61.91 18.00 27.54
N ALA A 361 61.00 18.37 26.62
CA ALA A 361 61.30 18.92 25.28
C ALA A 361 62.05 17.99 24.28
N THR A 362 61.80 17.95 22.97
CA THR A 362 61.10 18.82 22.00
C THR A 362 61.26 18.14 20.62
N ALA A 363 60.47 18.64 19.66
CA ALA A 363 60.79 18.74 18.22
C ALA A 363 60.33 17.62 17.28
N SER A 364 59.29 17.95 16.50
CA SER A 364 59.17 17.62 15.06
C SER A 364 60.23 18.40 14.26
N PRO A 365 60.59 18.06 12.99
CA PRO A 365 59.65 18.14 11.86
C PRO A 365 59.88 17.17 10.66
N SER A 366 58.87 17.16 9.78
CA SER A 366 58.90 17.04 8.30
C SER A 366 59.51 15.82 7.57
N GLY A 367 58.78 15.30 6.58
CA GLY A 367 59.34 14.46 5.51
C GLY A 367 58.29 13.76 4.63
N THR A 368 58.28 14.11 3.34
CA THR A 368 57.26 13.93 2.31
C THR A 368 57.37 12.61 1.51
N SER A 369 56.27 12.28 0.79
CA SER A 369 56.19 11.64 -0.56
C SER A 369 56.11 10.11 -0.69
N GLY A 370 55.12 9.68 -1.51
CA GLY A 370 55.12 8.36 -2.15
C GLY A 370 53.76 7.93 -2.72
N SER A 371 53.43 8.38 -3.94
CA SER A 371 52.32 7.87 -4.77
C SER A 371 52.61 6.48 -5.34
N GLY A 372 51.58 5.65 -5.57
CA GLY A 372 51.68 4.41 -6.35
C GLY A 372 50.32 3.75 -6.58
N ALA A 373 49.96 3.58 -7.84
CA ALA A 373 48.63 3.27 -8.35
C ALA A 373 48.34 1.76 -8.52
N ALA A 374 47.02 1.48 -8.59
CA ALA A 374 46.31 0.49 -9.42
C ALA A 374 46.76 -0.99 -9.46
N SER A 375 45.82 -1.88 -9.13
CA SER A 375 45.62 -3.10 -9.91
C SER A 375 44.16 -3.53 -9.99
N THR A 376 43.76 -3.74 -11.23
CA THR A 376 42.53 -4.27 -11.78
C THR A 376 42.37 -5.75 -11.44
N THR A 377 41.19 -6.19 -11.00
CA THR A 377 40.76 -7.59 -11.17
C THR A 377 39.31 -7.67 -11.63
N THR A 378 39.17 -8.17 -12.85
CA THR A 378 37.97 -8.55 -13.55
C THR A 378 37.41 -9.85 -12.95
N SER A 379 36.10 -9.92 -12.73
CA SER A 379 35.38 -11.18 -12.53
C SER A 379 34.09 -11.13 -13.34
N LYS A 380 34.05 -11.95 -14.40
CA LYS A 380 32.87 -12.24 -15.21
C LYS A 380 31.96 -13.20 -14.45
N SER A 381 30.66 -12.95 -14.47
CA SER A 381 29.66 -14.02 -14.43
C SER A 381 28.46 -13.64 -15.27
N THR A 382 28.08 -14.60 -16.10
CA THR A 382 27.10 -14.56 -17.18
C THR A 382 25.89 -15.38 -16.80
N SER A 383 24.69 -14.78 -16.85
CA SER A 383 23.37 -15.42 -17.06
C SER A 383 22.35 -14.26 -17.03
N GLY A 384 21.42 -14.05 -17.94
CA GLY A 384 20.95 -14.72 -19.15
C GLY A 384 19.65 -14.00 -19.50
N ALA A 385 19.71 -12.97 -20.35
CA ALA A 385 18.55 -12.17 -20.75
C ALA A 385 17.96 -12.74 -22.05
N SER A 386 16.69 -13.19 -21.98
CA SER A 386 15.90 -13.52 -23.17
C SER A 386 15.21 -12.27 -23.68
N THR A 387 15.76 -11.69 -24.73
CA THR A 387 15.10 -10.70 -25.59
C THR A 387 14.08 -11.38 -26.49
N VAL A 388 12.80 -11.02 -26.38
CA VAL A 388 11.79 -11.35 -27.39
C VAL A 388 11.53 -10.08 -28.20
N VAL A 389 11.90 -10.15 -29.48
CA VAL A 389 11.65 -9.12 -30.49
C VAL A 389 10.23 -9.31 -31.01
N ALA A 390 9.36 -8.32 -30.80
CA ALA A 390 8.06 -8.23 -31.45
C ALA A 390 8.08 -7.05 -32.44
N GLY A 391 7.95 -7.36 -33.73
CA GLY A 391 7.88 -6.40 -34.82
C GLY A 391 6.52 -5.70 -34.92
N PRO A 392 6.41 -4.62 -35.73
CA PRO A 392 5.26 -3.74 -35.74
C PRO A 392 4.10 -4.36 -36.54
N MET A 393 2.92 -4.47 -35.92
CA MET A 393 1.68 -4.76 -36.63
C MET A 393 0.97 -3.45 -36.99
N ALA A 394 0.80 -3.26 -38.29
CA ALA A 394 0.12 -2.13 -38.90
C ALA A 394 -1.37 -2.09 -38.52
N PHE A 395 -1.85 -0.94 -38.04
CA PHE A 395 -3.27 -0.65 -37.91
C PHE A 395 -3.87 -0.31 -39.28
N ILE A 396 -4.79 -1.14 -39.75
CA ILE A 396 -5.69 -0.84 -40.87
C ILE A 396 -6.83 0.03 -40.30
N ALA A 397 -6.87 1.29 -40.72
CA ALA A 397 -7.98 2.20 -40.51
C ALA A 397 -9.17 1.76 -41.40
N LEU A 398 -10.29 1.38 -40.79
CA LEU A 398 -11.54 1.18 -41.52
C LEU A 398 -12.33 2.49 -41.52
N VAL A 399 -12.29 3.19 -42.66
CA VAL A 399 -13.12 4.33 -42.98
C VAL A 399 -14.54 3.83 -43.28
N VAL A 400 -15.54 4.33 -42.56
CA VAL A 400 -16.96 4.16 -42.91
C VAL A 400 -17.38 5.36 -43.76
N PRO A 401 -17.76 5.20 -45.04
CA PRO A 401 -18.42 6.26 -45.77
C PRO A 401 -19.94 6.17 -45.56
N GLY A 402 -20.51 7.21 -44.98
CA GLY A 402 -21.92 7.53 -45.17
C GLY A 402 -22.16 8.02 -46.60
N LEU A 403 -23.20 7.53 -47.26
CA LEU A 403 -23.70 8.08 -48.51
C LEU A 403 -25.21 8.35 -48.42
N PHE A 404 -25.54 9.54 -48.93
CA PHE A 404 -26.79 10.25 -48.98
C PHE A 404 -27.94 9.56 -49.74
N ALA A 405 -29.15 9.78 -49.22
CA ALA A 405 -30.38 10.31 -49.85
C ALA A 405 -30.98 9.76 -51.17
N LEU A 406 -32.33 9.66 -51.09
CA LEU A 406 -33.38 9.87 -52.11
C LEU A 406 -33.50 8.89 -53.30
N LEU A 407 -34.66 8.20 -53.37
CA LEU A 407 -35.64 8.26 -54.47
C LEU A 407 -36.75 7.21 -54.27
N ALA A 408 -37.95 7.67 -53.86
CA ALA A 408 -39.30 7.25 -54.26
C ALA A 408 -40.33 7.81 -53.28
#